data_AF-A0A6V8ENW2-F1
#
_entry.id   AF-A0A6V8ENW2-F1
#
_cell.length_a   1.000
_cell.length_b   1.000
_cell.length_c   1.000
_cell.angle_alpha   90.00
_cell.angle_beta   90.00
_cell.angle_gamma   90.00
#
_symmetry.space_group_name_H-M   'P 1'
#
loop_
_entity.id
_entity.type
_entity.pdbx_description
1 polymer ?
#
loop_
_entity_poly.entity_id
_entity_poly.type
_entity_poly.pdbx_seq_one_letter_code
_entity_poly.pdbx_strand_id
1 'polypeptide(L)' 'MPIDDEESVKRLNHLLDSSDKKSIGIDSIINTIIGEDADDEIKQLVKIALDNFGAGITMKELAEGVMNLYKWRESQC' A
#
# COMPACT_ATOMS: atom_id res chain seq x y z
N MET A 1 -17.24 -5.69 -2.40
CA MET A 1 -17.38 -5.16 -1.02
C MET A 1 -16.28 -4.13 -0.85
N PRO A 2 -16.55 -2.91 -0.36
CA PRO A 2 -15.47 -1.99 -0.04
C PRO A 2 -14.68 -2.60 1.12
N ILE A 3 -13.37 -2.75 0.95
CA ILE A 3 -12.50 -3.17 2.03
C ILE A 3 -12.47 -2.01 3.02
N ASP A 4 -13.06 -2.23 4.21
CA ASP A 4 -13.01 -1.30 5.33
C ASP A 4 -11.53 -1.06 5.69
N ASP A 5 -11.14 0.21 5.74
CA ASP A 5 -9.75 0.65 5.94
C ASP A 5 -9.11 0.02 7.21
N GLU A 6 -9.93 -0.36 8.19
CA GLU A 6 -9.52 -1.02 9.43
C GLU A 6 -8.99 -2.47 9.21
N GLU A 7 -9.55 -3.20 8.25
CA GLU A 7 -9.12 -4.57 7.95
C GLU A 7 -7.76 -4.59 7.24
N SER A 8 -7.54 -3.64 6.32
CA SER A 8 -6.26 -3.43 5.63
C SER A 8 -5.14 -3.11 6.61
N VAL A 9 -5.41 -2.24 7.59
CA VAL A 9 -4.44 -1.86 8.62
C VAL A 9 -4.10 -3.05 9.55
N LYS A 10 -5.08 -3.89 9.89
CA LYS A 10 -4.81 -5.12 10.67
C LYS A 10 -3.93 -6.11 9.92
N ARG A 11 -4.18 -6.33 8.62
CA ARG A 11 -3.36 -7.21 7.77
C ARG A 11 -1.93 -6.70 7.63
N LEU A 12 -1.75 -5.39 7.48
CA LEU A 12 -0.43 -4.76 7.45
C LEU A 12 0.33 -4.93 8.77
N ASN A 13 -0.33 -4.71 9.91
CA ASN A 13 0.29 -4.90 11.22
C ASN A 13 0.71 -6.36 11.43
N HIS A 14 -0.11 -7.33 11.02
CA HIS A 14 0.24 -8.74 11.11
C HIS A 14 1.44 -9.12 10.24
N LEU A 15 1.57 -8.52 9.05
CA LEU A 15 2.75 -8.72 8.19
C LEU A 15 4.01 -8.09 8.80
N LEU A 16 3.90 -6.92 9.43
CA LEU A 16 5.00 -6.27 10.14
C LEU A 16 5.48 -7.11 11.33
N ASP A 17 4.55 -7.66 12.10
CA ASP A 17 4.85 -8.51 13.26
C ASP A 17 5.47 -9.86 12.85
N SER A 18 5.04 -10.41 11.71
CA SER A 18 5.57 -11.66 11.15
C SER A 18 6.89 -11.47 10.39
N SER A 19 7.24 -10.24 10.02
CA SER A 19 8.46 -9.92 9.26
C SER A 19 9.58 -9.57 10.21
N ASP A 20 10.13 -10.59 10.85
CA ASP A 20 11.38 -10.55 11.60
C ASP A 20 12.50 -9.91 10.74
N LYS A 21 12.73 -8.59 10.92
CA LYS A 21 13.88 -7.81 10.42
C LYS A 21 14.24 -7.92 8.93
N LYS A 22 13.38 -8.46 8.07
CA LYS A 22 13.51 -8.34 6.62
C LYS A 22 12.69 -7.15 6.17
N SER A 23 13.36 -6.19 5.51
CA SER A 23 12.74 -5.08 4.82
C SER A 23 11.51 -5.58 4.05
N ILE A 24 10.32 -5.30 4.55
CA ILE A 24 9.09 -5.63 3.84
C ILE A 24 9.14 -4.83 2.55
N GLY A 25 9.14 -5.54 1.42
CA GLY A 25 9.12 -4.90 0.11
C GLY A 25 7.83 -4.09 -0.04
N ILE A 26 7.95 -2.88 -0.59
CA ILE A 26 6.82 -2.02 -0.95
C ILE A 26 5.78 -2.82 -1.77
N ASP A 27 6.23 -3.73 -2.64
CA ASP A 27 5.36 -4.62 -3.41
C ASP A 27 4.46 -5.51 -2.52
N SER A 28 4.99 -6.04 -1.40
CA SER A 28 4.19 -6.83 -0.44
C SER A 28 3.15 -5.97 0.27
N ILE A 29 3.49 -4.73 0.60
CA ILE A 29 2.56 -3.77 1.22
C ILE A 29 1.41 -3.46 0.26
N ILE A 30 1.73 -3.17 -1.00
CA ILE A 30 0.73 -2.84 -2.02
C ILE A 30 -0.22 -4.02 -2.27
N ASN A 31 0.33 -5.23 -2.44
CA ASN A 31 -0.47 -6.45 -2.61
C ASN A 31 -1.37 -6.73 -1.39
N THR A 32 -0.96 -6.31 -0.19
CA THR A 32 -1.78 -6.47 1.02
C THR A 32 -2.96 -5.49 1.05
N ILE A 33 -2.73 -4.27 0.58
CA ILE A 33 -3.73 -3.19 0.60
C ILE A 33 -4.75 -3.36 -0.52
N ILE A 34 -4.27 -3.62 -1.74
CA ILE A 34 -5.11 -3.68 -2.95
C ILE A 34 -5.59 -5.12 -3.23
N GLY A 35 -4.84 -6.13 -2.80
CA GLY A 35 -5.20 -7.53 -3.06
C GLY A 35 -4.85 -7.97 -4.47
N GLU A 36 -5.72 -8.77 -5.08
CA GLU A 36 -5.50 -9.39 -6.41
C GLU A 36 -5.51 -8.37 -7.56
N ASP A 37 -6.07 -7.18 -7.33
CA ASP A 37 -6.10 -6.07 -8.30
C ASP A 37 -4.76 -5.29 -8.35
N ALA A 38 -3.76 -5.69 -7.57
CA ALA A 38 -2.45 -5.05 -7.53
C ALA A 38 -1.58 -5.44 -8.74
N ASP A 39 -1.65 -4.66 -9.81
CA ASP A 39 -0.84 -4.80 -11.01
C ASP A 39 0.49 -4.02 -10.93
N ASP A 40 1.31 -4.12 -11.98
CA ASP A 40 2.63 -3.48 -12.02
C ASP A 40 2.56 -1.95 -12.18
N GLU A 41 1.50 -1.41 -12.77
CA GLU A 41 1.34 0.03 -12.95
C GLU A 41 1.12 0.71 -11.58
N ILE A 42 0.20 0.18 -10.77
CA ILE A 42 -0.03 0.73 -9.43
C ILE A 42 1.21 0.60 -8.54
N LYS A 43 2.00 -0.48 -8.70
CA LYS A 43 3.28 -0.64 -8.00
C LYS A 43 4.30 0.41 -8.38
N GLN A 44 4.40 0.74 -9.67
CA GLN A 44 5.29 1.81 -10.13
C GLN A 44 4.83 3.17 -9.63
N LEU A 45 3.53 3.47 -9.70
CA LEU A 45 2.98 4.73 -9.21
C LEU A 45 3.26 4.95 -7.72
N VAL A 46 3.06 3.92 -6.89
CA VAL A 46 3.36 3.98 -5.46
C VAL A 46 4.86 4.15 -5.21
N LYS A 47 5.72 3.44 -5.95
CA LYS A 47 7.19 3.61 -5.84
C LYS A 47 7.62 5.04 -6.17
N ILE A 48 7.12 5.61 -7.26
CA ILE A 48 7.40 7.00 -7.66
C ILE A 48 6.91 7.97 -6.59
N ALA A 49 5.70 7.75 -6.05
CA ALA A 49 5.16 8.58 -4.99
C ALA A 49 6.04 8.52 -3.73
N LEU A 50 6.50 7.33 -3.33
CA LEU A 50 7.37 7.14 -2.16
C LEU A 50 8.79 7.67 -2.35
N ASP A 51 9.37 7.56 -3.55
CA ASP A 51 10.67 8.18 -3.86
C ASP A 51 10.60 9.72 -3.75
N ASN A 52 9.44 10.29 -4.05
CA ASN A 52 9.20 11.73 -3.98
C ASN A 52 8.73 12.18 -2.58
N PHE A 53 8.19 11.26 -1.79
CA PHE A 53 7.79 11.50 -0.41
C PHE A 53 9.01 11.29 0.50
N GLY A 54 9.52 12.37 1.09
CA GLY A 54 10.69 12.29 1.98
C GLY A 54 10.52 11.31 3.15
N ALA A 55 11.62 11.04 3.87
CA ALA A 55 11.62 10.12 5.00
C ALA A 55 10.67 10.60 6.12
N GLY A 56 9.69 9.75 6.48
CA GLY A 56 8.76 10.03 7.59
C GLY A 56 7.31 9.58 7.41
N ILE A 57 6.98 8.73 6.44
CA ILE A 57 5.63 8.18 6.27
C ILE A 57 5.33 7.12 7.34
N THR A 58 4.19 7.26 8.01
CA THR A 58 3.64 6.19 8.86
C THR A 58 2.96 5.12 7.99
N MET A 59 2.83 3.89 8.51
CA MET A 59 2.14 2.84 7.74
C MET A 59 0.68 3.13 7.44
N LYS A 60 0.02 3.95 8.27
CA LYS A 60 -1.34 4.40 8.02
C LYS A 60 -1.38 5.33 6.80
N GLU A 61 -0.51 6.33 6.76
CA GLU A 61 -0.39 7.26 5.63
C GLU A 61 0.01 6.55 4.34
N LEU A 62 0.88 5.53 4.45
CA LEU A 62 1.22 4.68 3.30
C LEU A 62 -0.02 3.95 2.77
N ALA A 63 -0.79 3.31 3.64
CA ALA A 63 -2.00 2.58 3.24
C ALA A 63 -3.05 3.51 2.62
N GLU A 64 -3.31 4.65 3.27
CA GLU A 64 -4.23 5.68 2.76
C GLU A 64 -3.75 6.24 1.42
N GLY A 65 -2.45 6.51 1.29
CA GLY A 65 -1.83 7.00 0.05
C GLY A 65 -1.97 6.01 -1.11
N VAL A 66 -1.65 4.73 -0.88
CA VAL A 66 -1.79 3.66 -1.86
C VAL A 66 -3.25 3.51 -2.31
N MET A 67 -4.20 3.50 -1.37
CA MET A 67 -5.63 3.37 -1.68
C MET A 67 -6.17 4.58 -2.44
N ASN A 68 -5.73 5.79 -2.09
CA ASN A 68 -6.12 7.01 -2.81
C ASN A 68 -5.55 7.04 -4.24
N LEU A 69 -4.30 6.59 -4.43
CA LEU A 69 -3.69 6.42 -5.75
C LEU A 69 -4.44 5.41 -6.61
N TYR A 70 -4.83 4.27 -6.01
CA TYR A 70 -5.63 3.25 -6.67
C TYR A 70 -7.00 3.80 -7.12
N LYS A 71 -7.71 4.47 -6.20
CA LYS A 71 -9.01 5.12 -6.52
C LYS A 71 -8.87 6.20 -7.60
N TRP A 72 -7.78 6.99 -7.56
CA TRP A 72 -7.52 7.99 -8.59
C TRP A 72 -7.33 7.34 -9.96
N ARG A 73 -6.55 6.25 -10.05
CA ARG A 73 -6.36 5.48 -11.28
C ARG A 73 -7.70 4.98 -11.82
N GLU A 74 -8.50 4.33 -10.97
CA GLU A 74 -9.82 3.82 -11.35
C GLU A 74 -10.76 4.93 -11.85
N SER A 75 -10.59 6.16 -11.37
CA SER A 75 -11.36 7.33 -11.83
C SER A 75 -10.84 7.97 -13.12
N GLN A 76 -9.66 7.59 -13.62
CA GLN A 76 -9.14 8.05 -14.93
C GLN A 76 -9.58 7.14 -16.09
N CYS A 77 -10.15 5.96 -15.79
CA CYS A 77 -10.77 5.04 -16.74
C CYS A 77 -12.25 5.38 -16.96
#